data_AF-A0A848GEW5-F1
#
_entry.id   AF-A0A848GEW5-F1
#
_cell.length_a   1.000
_cell.length_b   1.000
_cell.length_c   1.000
_cell.angle_alpha   90.00
_cell.angle_beta   90.00
_cell.angle_gamma   90.00
#
_symmetry.space_group_name_H-M   'P 1'
#
loop_
_entity.id
_entity.type
_entity.pdbx_description
1 polymer ?
#
loop_
_entity_poly.entity_id
_entity_poly.type
_entity_poly.pdbx_seq_one_letter_code
_entity_poly.pdbx_strand_id
1 'polypeptide(L)'
;MATKKPPAATPRPANLTPIQMSQALPRLEKRLKELDAFTASGSKDEVSAAAKALQQKYDDTLIEIFGNDTLEYQRFHIGSFYEGSGVIAMASFGAPRRSLAEEVEPYKKGVAKAARTLRTIIELFTEKLEEAGASTANPVRTLESLDLHPQIADASVDLFKGGHYANAIEDACKVLDLLVKMKSKRTDPSGTELMQLVFSPKKPALKFNDQLNDSEKSEQQGMMFLYAGAMLAFRNPRAHGLLSDDPVIALEIIGFVNFLAKALDRTRRA
;
A
#
# COMPACT_ATOMS: atom_id res chain seq x y z
N MET A 1 -3.50 -54.20 -9.99
CA MET A 1 -3.26 -53.39 -8.78
C MET A 1 -3.82 -51.99 -9.04
N ALA A 2 -4.92 -51.62 -8.39
CA ALA A 2 -5.51 -50.29 -8.52
C ALA A 2 -4.65 -49.30 -7.73
N THR A 3 -4.04 -48.33 -8.41
CA THR A 3 -3.29 -47.23 -7.78
C THR A 3 -4.29 -46.33 -7.05
N LYS A 4 -4.35 -46.43 -5.72
CA LYS A 4 -5.12 -45.54 -4.85
C LYS A 4 -4.61 -44.12 -5.05
N LYS A 5 -5.45 -43.24 -5.60
CA LYS A 5 -5.19 -41.80 -5.72
C LYS A 5 -4.84 -41.27 -4.31
N PRO A 6 -3.75 -40.50 -4.13
CA PRO A 6 -3.40 -39.98 -2.82
C PRO A 6 -4.56 -39.15 -2.24
N PRO A 7 -4.81 -39.20 -0.93
CA PRO A 7 -5.89 -38.44 -0.30
C PRO A 7 -5.71 -36.95 -0.58
N ALA A 8 -6.79 -36.27 -0.95
CA ALA A 8 -6.77 -34.83 -1.18
C ALA A 8 -6.26 -34.12 0.09
N ALA A 9 -5.27 -33.24 -0.07
CA ALA A 9 -4.74 -32.46 1.04
C ALA A 9 -5.88 -31.67 1.70
N THR A 10 -5.95 -31.69 3.03
CA THR A 10 -6.94 -30.92 3.77
C THR A 10 -6.65 -29.43 3.61
N PRO A 11 -7.65 -28.62 3.20
CA PRO A 11 -7.46 -27.19 2.99
C PRO A 11 -7.09 -26.49 4.30
N ARG A 12 -6.15 -25.56 4.21
CA ARG A 12 -5.62 -24.81 5.37
C ARG A 12 -6.21 -23.39 5.42
N PRO A 13 -6.31 -22.74 6.59
CA PRO A 13 -6.63 -21.32 6.63
C PRO A 13 -5.51 -20.48 6.00
N ALA A 14 -5.86 -19.41 5.28
CA ALA A 14 -4.88 -18.50 4.66
C ALA A 14 -4.05 -17.71 5.70
N ASN A 15 -4.56 -17.54 6.93
CA ASN A 15 -3.85 -16.90 8.05
C ASN A 15 -3.18 -15.56 7.70
N LEU A 16 -3.88 -14.72 6.94
CA LEU A 16 -3.35 -13.42 6.53
C LEU A 16 -3.14 -12.52 7.76
N THR A 17 -2.03 -11.79 7.76
CA THR A 17 -1.77 -10.70 8.71
C THR A 17 -2.56 -9.44 8.30
N PRO A 18 -2.81 -8.49 9.23
CA PRO A 18 -3.41 -7.20 8.89
C PRO A 18 -2.67 -6.50 7.72
N ILE A 19 -1.34 -6.55 7.71
CA ILE A 19 -0.53 -5.97 6.62
C ILE A 19 -0.85 -6.63 5.27
N GLN A 20 -0.91 -7.97 5.21
CA GLN A 20 -1.26 -8.70 3.98
C GLN A 20 -2.69 -8.39 3.51
N MET A 21 -3.64 -8.22 4.44
CA MET A 21 -5.01 -7.79 4.10
C MET A 21 -5.05 -6.39 3.48
N SER A 22 -4.34 -5.43 4.09
CA SER A 22 -4.22 -4.07 3.57
C SER A 22 -3.60 -4.02 2.17
N GLN A 23 -2.53 -4.81 1.94
CA GLN A 23 -1.88 -4.91 0.63
C GLN A 23 -2.76 -5.58 -0.45
N ALA A 24 -3.68 -6.44 -0.04
CA ALA A 24 -4.60 -7.12 -0.95
C ALA A 24 -5.78 -6.22 -1.40
N LEU A 25 -6.21 -5.25 -0.56
CA LEU A 25 -7.35 -4.39 -0.84
C LEU A 25 -7.28 -3.68 -2.21
N PRO A 26 -6.19 -3.01 -2.62
CA PRO A 26 -6.11 -2.37 -3.93
C PRO A 26 -6.28 -3.34 -5.11
N ARG A 27 -5.83 -4.59 -4.96
CA ARG A 27 -5.99 -5.63 -6.00
C ARG A 27 -7.45 -6.07 -6.11
N LEU A 28 -8.11 -6.27 -4.98
CA LEU A 28 -9.53 -6.61 -4.89
C LEU A 28 -10.40 -5.49 -5.47
N GLU A 29 -10.14 -4.24 -5.09
CA GLU A 29 -10.85 -3.06 -5.61
C GLU A 29 -10.68 -2.89 -7.12
N LYS A 30 -9.45 -3.06 -7.63
CA LYS A 30 -9.17 -3.03 -9.06
C LYS A 30 -9.99 -4.08 -9.81
N ARG A 31 -10.01 -5.32 -9.30
CA ARG A 31 -10.77 -6.41 -9.93
C ARG A 31 -12.28 -6.16 -9.84
N LEU A 32 -12.78 -5.65 -8.72
CA LEU A 32 -14.18 -5.26 -8.56
C LEU A 32 -14.59 -4.21 -9.60
N LYS A 33 -13.76 -3.19 -9.82
CA LYS A 33 -14.00 -2.17 -10.86
C LYS A 33 -14.08 -2.78 -12.27
N GLU A 34 -13.22 -3.75 -12.59
CA GLU A 34 -13.28 -4.46 -13.87
C GLU A 34 -14.58 -5.27 -14.02
N LEU A 35 -15.04 -5.93 -12.95
CA LEU A 35 -16.30 -6.68 -12.95
C LEU A 35 -17.52 -5.77 -13.06
N ASP A 36 -17.52 -4.62 -12.37
CA ASP A 36 -18.61 -3.63 -12.43
C ASP A 36 -18.68 -2.92 -13.78
N ALA A 37 -17.55 -2.79 -14.49
CA ALA A 37 -17.50 -2.23 -15.84
C ALA A 37 -17.92 -3.24 -16.93
N PHE A 38 -18.19 -4.49 -16.59
CA PHE A 38 -18.57 -5.51 -17.57
C PHE A 38 -19.92 -5.21 -18.22
N THR A 39 -19.92 -5.10 -19.55
CA THR A 39 -21.13 -4.96 -20.36
C THR A 39 -21.31 -6.17 -21.26
N ALA A 40 -22.49 -6.80 -21.23
CA ALA A 40 -22.83 -7.87 -22.16
C ALA A 40 -23.32 -7.30 -23.50
N SER A 41 -22.45 -6.57 -24.18
CA SER A 41 -22.67 -5.99 -25.50
C SER A 41 -21.91 -6.79 -26.56
N GLY A 42 -22.48 -6.87 -27.76
CA GLY A 42 -21.91 -7.64 -28.87
C GLY A 42 -22.49 -9.05 -28.98
N SER A 43 -21.80 -9.89 -29.74
CA SER A 43 -22.18 -11.29 -29.96
C SER A 43 -22.02 -12.11 -28.67
N LYS A 44 -22.73 -13.25 -28.60
CA LYS A 44 -22.59 -14.18 -27.47
C LYS A 44 -21.15 -14.65 -27.27
N ASP A 45 -20.43 -14.90 -28.35
CA ASP A 45 -19.05 -15.40 -28.29
C ASP A 45 -18.11 -14.33 -27.72
N GLU A 46 -18.29 -13.07 -28.08
CA GLU A 46 -17.55 -11.94 -27.48
C GLU A 46 -17.85 -11.79 -25.98
N VAL A 47 -19.13 -11.85 -25.60
CA VAL A 47 -19.53 -11.78 -24.18
C VAL A 47 -18.96 -12.96 -23.38
N SER A 48 -19.00 -14.17 -23.96
CA SER A 48 -18.44 -15.38 -23.36
C SER A 48 -16.93 -15.26 -23.17
N ALA A 49 -16.21 -14.77 -24.18
CA ALA A 49 -14.77 -14.56 -24.12
C ALA A 49 -14.39 -13.52 -23.06
N ALA A 50 -15.11 -12.39 -23.00
CA ALA A 50 -14.90 -11.35 -22.01
C ALA A 50 -15.17 -11.86 -20.57
N ALA A 51 -16.26 -12.61 -20.37
CA ALA A 51 -16.58 -13.20 -19.07
C ALA A 51 -15.52 -14.22 -18.63
N LYS A 52 -15.03 -15.07 -19.54
CA LYS A 52 -13.94 -16.03 -19.25
C LYS A 52 -12.63 -15.33 -18.89
N ALA A 53 -12.29 -14.26 -19.60
CA ALA A 53 -11.10 -13.47 -19.29
C ALA A 53 -11.19 -12.85 -17.88
N LEU A 54 -12.36 -12.31 -17.51
CA LEU A 54 -12.62 -11.81 -16.16
C LEU A 54 -12.61 -12.92 -15.10
N GLN A 55 -13.13 -14.11 -15.42
CA GLN A 55 -13.09 -15.27 -14.52
C GLN A 55 -11.64 -15.69 -14.21
N GLN A 56 -10.78 -15.81 -15.22
CA GLN A 56 -9.37 -16.17 -15.00
C GLN A 56 -8.69 -15.14 -14.09
N LYS A 57 -8.85 -13.87 -14.45
CA LYS A 57 -8.38 -12.72 -13.68
C LYS A 57 -8.85 -12.75 -12.22
N TYR A 58 -10.13 -13.02 -12.00
CA TYR A 58 -10.73 -13.16 -10.67
C TYR A 58 -10.06 -14.30 -9.89
N ASP A 59 -9.91 -15.46 -10.53
CA ASP A 59 -9.32 -16.65 -9.93
C ASP A 59 -7.86 -16.43 -9.53
N ASP A 60 -7.04 -15.90 -10.44
CA ASP A 60 -5.65 -15.56 -10.19
C ASP A 60 -5.50 -14.61 -8.99
N THR A 61 -6.44 -13.65 -8.85
CA THR A 61 -6.44 -12.70 -7.73
C THR A 61 -6.67 -13.41 -6.40
N LEU A 62 -7.61 -14.37 -6.36
CA LEU A 62 -7.86 -15.13 -5.15
C LEU A 62 -6.71 -16.09 -4.83
N ILE A 63 -6.08 -16.70 -5.82
CA ILE A 63 -4.91 -17.58 -5.64
C ILE A 63 -3.74 -16.78 -5.08
N GLU A 64 -3.47 -15.58 -5.61
CA GLU A 64 -2.40 -14.71 -5.11
C GLU A 64 -2.61 -14.26 -3.67
N ILE A 65 -3.86 -13.96 -3.29
CA ILE A 65 -4.19 -13.43 -1.95
C ILE A 65 -4.26 -14.55 -0.92
N PHE A 66 -4.99 -15.63 -1.22
CA PHE A 66 -5.30 -16.68 -0.26
C PHE A 66 -4.44 -17.92 -0.43
N GLY A 67 -4.05 -18.27 -1.66
CA GLY A 67 -3.45 -19.56 -2.00
C GLY A 67 -4.51 -20.60 -2.40
N ASN A 68 -4.23 -21.37 -3.46
CA ASN A 68 -5.17 -22.34 -4.05
C ASN A 68 -5.56 -23.49 -3.10
N ASP A 69 -4.75 -23.78 -2.08
CA ASP A 69 -4.97 -24.84 -1.09
C ASP A 69 -5.66 -24.35 0.19
N THR A 70 -6.30 -23.17 0.16
CA THR A 70 -6.90 -22.56 1.34
C THR A 70 -8.41 -22.64 1.44
N LEU A 71 -8.92 -22.59 2.67
CA LEU A 71 -10.36 -22.54 2.98
C LEU A 71 -11.02 -21.29 2.39
N GLU A 72 -10.34 -20.15 2.46
CA GLU A 72 -10.80 -18.88 1.92
C GLU A 72 -10.92 -18.94 0.40
N TYR A 73 -9.90 -19.47 -0.28
CA TYR A 73 -9.98 -19.70 -1.72
C TYR A 73 -11.16 -20.62 -2.06
N GLN A 74 -11.31 -21.76 -1.38
CA GLN A 74 -12.45 -22.67 -1.62
C GLN A 74 -13.82 -22.01 -1.37
N ARG A 75 -13.91 -21.13 -0.37
CA ARG A 75 -15.14 -20.43 -0.02
C ARG A 75 -15.53 -19.39 -1.07
N PHE A 76 -14.56 -18.67 -1.61
CA PHE A 76 -14.82 -17.52 -2.48
C PHE A 76 -14.66 -17.85 -3.97
N HIS A 77 -13.97 -18.92 -4.34
CA HIS A 77 -13.78 -19.32 -5.73
C HIS A 77 -15.10 -19.55 -6.48
N ILE A 78 -15.14 -19.10 -7.74
CA ILE A 78 -16.26 -19.29 -8.64
C ILE A 78 -15.75 -20.01 -9.89
N GLY A 79 -16.05 -21.30 -10.01
CA GLY A 79 -15.54 -22.13 -11.10
C GLY A 79 -16.12 -21.82 -12.49
N SER A 80 -17.24 -21.10 -12.57
CA SER A 80 -17.84 -20.67 -13.83
C SER A 80 -18.64 -19.38 -13.66
N PHE A 81 -18.38 -18.40 -14.52
CA PHE A 81 -19.21 -17.19 -14.67
C PHE A 81 -20.45 -17.43 -15.53
N TYR A 82 -20.60 -18.61 -16.14
CA TYR A 82 -21.83 -18.99 -16.82
C TYR A 82 -22.77 -19.72 -15.84
N GLU A 83 -23.88 -19.09 -15.47
CA GLU A 83 -24.92 -19.68 -14.59
C GLU A 83 -26.10 -20.30 -15.36
N GLY A 84 -25.90 -20.67 -16.64
CA GLY A 84 -26.97 -21.28 -17.44
C GLY A 84 -27.15 -22.75 -17.08
N SER A 85 -28.40 -23.21 -17.00
CA SER A 85 -28.69 -24.62 -16.77
C SER A 85 -28.24 -25.49 -17.96
N GLY A 86 -27.33 -26.43 -17.72
CA GLY A 86 -26.90 -27.42 -18.72
C GLY A 86 -28.01 -28.39 -19.16
N VAL A 87 -29.15 -28.41 -18.46
CA VAL A 87 -30.31 -29.28 -18.74
C VAL A 87 -30.99 -28.91 -20.07
N ILE A 88 -30.70 -27.73 -20.62
CA ILE A 88 -31.31 -27.22 -21.86
C ILE A 88 -30.83 -27.99 -23.10
N ALA A 89 -29.66 -28.65 -23.07
CA ALA A 89 -29.16 -29.41 -24.21
C ALA A 89 -30.10 -30.55 -24.64
N MET A 90 -30.87 -31.11 -23.69
CA MET A 90 -31.85 -32.18 -23.95
C MET A 90 -33.22 -31.69 -24.46
N ALA A 91 -33.49 -30.38 -24.42
CA ALA A 91 -34.77 -29.79 -24.87
C ALA A 91 -34.69 -29.22 -26.30
N SER A 92 -33.64 -29.55 -27.05
CA SER A 92 -33.34 -28.97 -28.37
C SER A 92 -34.33 -29.36 -29.50
N PHE A 93 -35.29 -30.25 -29.24
CA PHE A 93 -36.40 -30.51 -30.15
C PHE A 93 -37.62 -29.66 -29.74
N GLY A 94 -37.67 -28.41 -30.20
CA GLY A 94 -38.89 -27.58 -30.18
C GLY A 94 -38.89 -26.35 -29.25
N ALA A 95 -37.79 -26.02 -28.59
CA ALA A 95 -37.70 -24.78 -27.81
C ALA A 95 -37.64 -23.53 -28.73
N PRO A 96 -38.30 -22.41 -28.38
CA PRO A 96 -38.20 -21.16 -29.14
C PRO A 96 -36.75 -20.66 -29.23
N ARG A 97 -36.37 -20.07 -30.38
CA ARG A 97 -35.09 -19.34 -30.50
C ARG A 97 -35.03 -18.25 -29.42
N ARG A 98 -33.99 -18.29 -28.59
CA ARG A 98 -33.76 -17.28 -27.57
C ARG A 98 -33.26 -16.00 -28.21
N SER A 99 -33.61 -14.88 -27.60
CA SER A 99 -33.02 -13.59 -27.91
C SER A 99 -31.57 -13.55 -27.44
N LEU A 100 -30.74 -12.73 -28.09
CA LEU A 100 -29.36 -12.49 -27.66
C LEU A 100 -29.28 -12.05 -26.19
N ALA A 101 -30.25 -11.26 -25.73
CA ALA A 101 -30.37 -10.82 -24.34
C ALA A 101 -30.50 -12.01 -23.37
N GLU A 102 -31.33 -13.00 -23.70
CA GLU A 102 -31.53 -14.22 -22.89
C GLU A 102 -30.30 -15.13 -22.91
N GLU A 103 -29.55 -15.14 -24.02
CA GLU A 103 -28.35 -15.97 -24.15
C GLU A 103 -27.14 -15.43 -23.38
N VAL A 104 -27.04 -14.11 -23.22
CA VAL A 104 -25.94 -13.47 -22.48
C VAL A 104 -26.24 -13.27 -20.99
N GLU A 105 -27.51 -13.30 -20.59
CA GLU A 105 -27.96 -13.09 -19.22
C GLU A 105 -27.27 -14.00 -18.17
N PRO A 106 -27.00 -15.29 -18.45
CA PRO A 106 -26.27 -16.13 -17.50
C PRO A 106 -24.85 -15.65 -17.20
N TYR A 107 -24.17 -15.01 -18.16
CA TYR A 107 -22.85 -14.42 -17.94
C TYR A 107 -22.91 -13.18 -17.05
N LYS A 108 -23.92 -12.31 -17.25
CA LYS A 108 -24.13 -11.15 -16.38
C LYS A 108 -24.34 -11.57 -14.93
N LYS A 109 -25.13 -12.62 -14.69
CA LYS A 109 -25.38 -13.16 -13.35
C LYS A 109 -24.11 -13.66 -12.68
N GLY A 110 -23.28 -14.42 -13.39
CA GLY A 110 -22.01 -14.90 -12.84
C GLY A 110 -21.01 -13.79 -12.55
N VAL A 111 -20.88 -12.79 -13.44
CA VAL A 111 -20.04 -11.61 -13.20
C VAL A 111 -20.55 -10.80 -12.00
N ALA A 112 -21.86 -10.56 -11.91
CA ALA A 112 -22.47 -9.85 -10.77
C ALA A 112 -22.30 -10.60 -9.45
N LYS A 113 -22.33 -11.95 -9.48
CA LYS A 113 -22.02 -12.79 -8.33
C LYS A 113 -20.56 -12.63 -7.90
N ALA A 114 -19.61 -12.68 -8.83
CA ALA A 114 -18.20 -12.45 -8.54
C ALA A 114 -17.96 -11.05 -7.92
N ALA A 115 -18.61 -10.02 -8.45
CA ALA A 115 -18.53 -8.66 -7.90
C ALA A 115 -19.05 -8.60 -6.46
N ARG A 116 -20.19 -9.23 -6.16
CA ARG A 116 -20.71 -9.34 -4.79
C ARG A 116 -19.74 -10.07 -3.87
N THR A 117 -19.14 -11.17 -4.33
CA THR A 117 -18.14 -11.90 -3.54
C THR A 117 -16.92 -11.02 -3.22
N LEU A 118 -16.39 -10.26 -4.19
CA LEU A 118 -15.27 -9.36 -3.93
C LEU A 118 -15.64 -8.25 -2.93
N ARG A 119 -16.85 -7.68 -3.02
CA ARG A 119 -17.33 -6.70 -2.02
C ARG A 119 -17.31 -7.28 -0.62
N THR A 120 -17.82 -8.50 -0.44
CA THR A 120 -17.78 -9.18 0.87
C THR A 120 -16.35 -9.40 1.37
N ILE A 121 -15.40 -9.78 0.49
CA ILE A 121 -14.00 -9.95 0.92
C ILE A 121 -13.40 -8.61 1.36
N ILE A 122 -13.65 -7.54 0.58
CA ILE A 122 -13.20 -6.19 0.91
C ILE A 122 -13.76 -5.76 2.26
N GLU A 123 -15.08 -5.89 2.47
CA GLU A 123 -15.74 -5.58 3.75
C GLU A 123 -15.09 -6.33 4.92
N LEU A 124 -14.90 -7.65 4.79
CA LEU A 124 -14.26 -8.47 5.83
C LEU A 124 -12.81 -8.07 6.11
N PHE A 125 -12.06 -7.64 5.09
CA PHE A 125 -10.69 -7.17 5.28
C PHE A 125 -10.68 -5.81 5.96
N THR A 126 -11.56 -4.90 5.56
CA THR A 126 -11.72 -3.59 6.18
C THR A 126 -12.09 -3.72 7.66
N GLU A 127 -13.08 -4.54 8.01
CA GLU A 127 -13.48 -4.80 9.40
C GLU A 127 -12.31 -5.32 10.25
N LYS A 128 -11.58 -6.32 9.73
CA LYS A 128 -10.42 -6.89 10.45
C LYS A 128 -9.27 -5.90 10.62
N LEU A 129 -9.08 -4.99 9.68
CA LEU A 129 -8.07 -3.94 9.79
C LEU A 129 -8.46 -2.91 10.86
N GLU A 130 -9.72 -2.52 10.90
CA GLU A 130 -10.26 -1.61 11.92
C GLU A 130 -10.16 -2.21 13.32
N GLU A 131 -10.52 -3.49 13.49
CA GLU A 131 -10.38 -4.22 14.76
C GLU A 131 -8.91 -4.33 15.23
N ALA A 132 -7.97 -4.45 14.30
CA ALA A 132 -6.54 -4.56 14.61
C ALA A 132 -5.89 -3.21 15.01
N GLY A 133 -6.64 -2.11 15.01
CA GLY A 133 -6.08 -0.76 15.21
C GLY A 133 -5.16 -0.31 14.07
N ALA A 134 -5.08 -1.09 12.99
CA ALA A 134 -4.41 -0.70 11.76
C ALA A 134 -5.36 0.27 11.05
N SER A 135 -5.15 1.57 11.23
CA SER A 135 -5.93 2.59 10.54
C SER A 135 -6.04 2.24 9.05
N THR A 136 -7.27 2.06 8.57
CA THR A 136 -7.63 1.86 7.16
C THR A 136 -7.29 3.08 6.29
N ALA A 137 -6.70 4.13 6.87
CA ALA A 137 -6.18 5.27 6.16
C ALA A 137 -5.03 4.83 5.25
N ASN A 138 -5.34 4.68 3.96
CA ASN A 138 -4.36 4.50 2.89
C ASN A 138 -3.14 5.41 3.15
N PRO A 139 -1.93 4.86 3.38
CA PRO A 139 -0.75 5.62 3.74
C PRO A 139 -0.46 6.77 2.77
N VAL A 140 -0.82 6.61 1.49
CA VAL A 140 -0.72 7.67 0.47
C VAL A 140 -1.67 8.83 0.78
N ARG A 141 -2.94 8.55 1.10
CA ARG A 141 -3.90 9.60 1.47
C ARG A 141 -3.51 10.29 2.76
N THR A 142 -2.99 9.52 3.72
CA THR A 142 -2.50 10.09 4.98
C THR A 142 -1.34 11.04 4.70
N LEU A 143 -0.35 10.64 3.89
CA LEU A 143 0.76 11.49 3.48
C LEU A 143 0.28 12.79 2.79
N GLU A 144 -0.69 12.69 1.88
CA GLU A 144 -1.26 13.85 1.19
C GLU A 144 -2.01 14.81 2.11
N SER A 145 -2.56 14.31 3.22
CA SER A 145 -3.24 15.13 4.23
C SER A 145 -2.29 15.80 5.23
N LEU A 146 -1.03 15.35 5.29
CA LEU A 146 -0.04 15.97 6.16
C LEU A 146 0.35 17.33 5.61
N ASP A 147 0.41 18.33 6.50
CA ASP A 147 1.09 19.58 6.22
C ASP A 147 2.60 19.29 6.16
N LEU A 148 3.12 19.05 4.95
CA LEU A 148 4.54 18.78 4.71
C LEU A 148 5.29 20.08 4.43
N HIS A 149 6.51 20.19 4.95
CA HIS A 149 7.46 21.22 4.57
C HIS A 149 7.69 21.12 3.05
N PRO A 150 7.61 22.22 2.28
CA PRO A 150 7.58 22.16 0.81
C PRO A 150 8.72 21.33 0.20
N GLN A 151 9.94 21.54 0.67
CA GLN A 151 11.11 20.83 0.17
C GLN A 151 11.10 19.32 0.49
N ILE A 152 10.46 18.92 1.59
CA ILE A 152 10.27 17.50 1.91
C ILE A 152 9.21 16.91 0.99
N ALA A 153 8.09 17.62 0.80
CA ALA A 153 7.03 17.19 -0.09
C ALA A 153 7.55 16.93 -1.51
N ASP A 154 8.29 17.89 -2.07
CA ASP A 154 8.88 17.83 -3.41
C ASP A 154 9.80 16.61 -3.62
N ALA A 155 10.48 16.16 -2.57
CA ALA A 155 11.43 15.06 -2.65
C ALA A 155 10.80 13.68 -2.40
N SER A 156 9.77 13.59 -1.55
CA SER A 156 9.31 12.28 -1.07
C SER A 156 7.95 11.84 -1.60
N VAL A 157 7.04 12.77 -1.96
CA VAL A 157 5.63 12.44 -2.20
C VAL A 157 5.44 11.53 -3.42
N ASP A 158 6.05 11.86 -4.55
CA ASP A 158 5.88 11.08 -5.78
C ASP A 158 6.53 9.69 -5.67
N LEU A 159 7.71 9.61 -5.03
CA LEU A 159 8.36 8.33 -4.73
C LEU A 159 7.47 7.46 -3.84
N PHE A 160 6.88 8.04 -2.80
CA PHE A 160 5.99 7.33 -1.90
C PHE A 160 4.74 6.83 -2.61
N LYS A 161 4.11 7.67 -3.45
CA LYS A 161 2.97 7.30 -4.30
C LYS A 161 3.31 6.17 -5.28
N GLY A 162 4.53 6.16 -5.80
CA GLY A 162 5.07 5.12 -6.68
C GLY A 162 5.43 3.81 -5.97
N GLY A 163 5.31 3.73 -4.63
CA GLY A 163 5.70 2.56 -3.86
C GLY A 163 7.21 2.46 -3.58
N HIS A 164 7.98 3.50 -3.89
CA HIS A 164 9.42 3.58 -3.65
C HIS A 164 9.73 4.12 -2.24
N TYR A 165 9.23 3.43 -1.22
CA TYR A 165 9.21 3.93 0.16
C TYR A 165 10.61 4.18 0.73
N ALA A 166 11.57 3.27 0.49
CA ALA A 166 12.95 3.44 0.95
C ALA A 166 13.60 4.68 0.33
N ASN A 167 13.38 4.90 -0.97
CA ASN A 167 13.89 6.09 -1.66
C ASN A 167 13.22 7.37 -1.16
N ALA A 168 11.91 7.34 -0.91
CA ALA A 168 11.18 8.49 -0.37
C ALA A 168 11.76 8.95 0.98
N ILE A 169 12.08 8.01 1.88
CA ILE A 169 12.74 8.29 3.17
C ILE A 169 14.16 8.84 2.96
N GLU A 170 14.93 8.18 2.09
CA GLU A 170 16.33 8.56 1.84
C GLU A 170 16.43 9.99 1.30
N ASP A 171 15.58 10.33 0.32
CA ASP A 171 15.58 11.64 -0.31
C ASP A 171 15.03 12.74 0.61
N ALA A 172 14.01 12.44 1.43
CA ALA A 172 13.59 13.36 2.50
C ALA A 172 14.75 13.68 3.46
N CYS A 173 15.54 12.67 3.85
CA CYS A 173 16.70 12.87 4.72
C CYS A 173 17.84 13.64 4.01
N LYS A 174 18.10 13.41 2.72
CA LYS A 174 19.07 14.20 1.94
C LYS A 174 18.66 15.66 1.85
N VAL A 175 17.38 15.94 1.64
CA VAL A 175 16.87 17.31 1.64
C VAL A 175 17.04 17.94 3.01
N LEU A 176 16.74 17.24 4.10
CA LEU A 176 16.99 17.76 5.45
C LEU A 176 18.46 18.13 5.67
N ASP A 177 19.40 17.28 5.24
CA ASP A 177 20.84 17.58 5.27
C ASP A 177 21.19 18.86 4.50
N LEU A 178 20.65 18.99 3.27
CA LEU A 178 20.85 20.15 2.42
C LEU A 178 20.28 21.43 3.05
N LEU A 179 19.08 21.37 3.62
CA LEU A 179 18.46 22.51 4.30
C LEU A 179 19.31 22.99 5.48
N VAL A 180 19.84 22.06 6.28
CA VAL A 180 20.75 22.39 7.39
C VAL A 180 22.03 23.05 6.88
N LYS A 181 22.64 22.53 5.80
CA LYS A 181 23.81 23.14 5.15
C LYS A 181 23.53 24.56 4.68
N MET A 182 22.44 24.76 3.94
CA MET A 182 22.05 26.08 3.43
C MET A 182 21.82 27.07 4.57
N LYS A 183 21.05 26.70 5.59
CA LYS A 183 20.73 27.59 6.70
C LYS A 183 21.96 27.90 7.55
N SER A 184 22.85 26.92 7.77
CA SER A 184 24.11 27.11 8.50
C SER A 184 25.25 27.72 7.66
N LYS A 185 25.07 27.88 6.33
CA LYS A 185 26.12 28.26 5.35
C LYS A 185 27.35 27.37 5.46
N ARG A 186 27.13 26.06 5.56
CA ARG A 186 28.18 25.04 5.54
C ARG A 186 28.10 24.24 4.24
N THR A 187 29.26 23.82 3.77
CA THR A 187 29.40 22.89 2.63
C THR A 187 29.76 21.49 3.11
N ASP A 188 30.50 21.39 4.22
CA ASP A 188 30.93 20.18 4.90
C ASP A 188 30.82 20.31 6.45
N PRO A 189 30.75 19.19 7.19
CA PRO A 189 30.53 17.80 6.73
C PRO A 189 29.05 17.52 6.34
N SER A 190 28.62 16.25 6.29
CA SER A 190 27.23 15.82 6.00
C SER A 190 26.79 14.73 6.98
N GLY A 191 25.50 14.44 7.04
CA GLY A 191 24.91 13.42 7.90
C GLY A 191 25.10 13.75 9.37
N THR A 192 25.38 12.72 10.17
CA THR A 192 25.49 12.82 11.63
C THR A 192 26.48 13.89 12.09
N GLU A 193 27.65 13.99 11.47
CA GLU A 193 28.68 14.96 11.84
C GLU A 193 28.23 16.40 11.63
N LEU A 194 27.49 16.67 10.53
CA LEU A 194 26.93 18.00 10.27
C LEU A 194 25.96 18.40 11.37
N MET A 195 25.06 17.49 11.75
CA MET A 195 24.03 17.77 12.75
C MET A 195 24.64 18.07 14.13
N GLN A 196 25.64 17.28 14.53
CA GLN A 196 26.36 17.49 15.78
C GLN A 196 27.13 18.82 15.78
N LEU A 197 27.73 19.20 14.65
CA LEU A 197 28.47 20.44 14.51
C LEU A 197 27.56 21.67 14.51
N VAL A 198 26.45 21.63 13.78
CA VAL A 198 25.56 22.78 13.59
C VAL A 198 24.73 23.07 14.83
N PHE A 199 24.27 22.04 15.53
CA PHE A 199 23.36 22.18 16.67
C PHE A 199 24.03 21.97 18.04
N SER A 200 25.36 21.86 18.09
CA SER A 200 26.11 21.72 19.35
C SER A 200 25.68 22.75 20.39
N PRO A 201 25.37 22.37 21.65
CA PRO A 201 25.04 23.36 22.68
C PRO A 201 26.26 24.21 23.08
N LYS A 202 27.49 23.72 22.86
CA LYS A 202 28.72 24.44 23.23
C LYS A 202 29.02 25.60 22.28
N LYS A 203 28.86 25.38 20.98
CA LYS A 203 29.12 26.37 19.93
C LYS A 203 28.20 26.13 18.73
N PRO A 204 26.89 26.41 18.87
CA PRO A 204 25.92 26.18 17.80
C PRO A 204 26.19 27.13 16.63
N ALA A 205 25.99 26.66 15.41
CA ALA A 205 25.82 27.53 14.25
C ALA A 205 24.35 27.95 14.09
N LEU A 206 23.42 27.07 14.49
CA LEU A 206 21.99 27.31 14.52
C LEU A 206 21.42 27.00 15.91
N LYS A 207 20.60 27.93 16.41
CA LYS A 207 20.00 27.89 17.74
C LYS A 207 18.49 27.70 17.63
N PHE A 208 17.94 26.77 18.41
CA PHE A 208 16.48 26.61 18.57
C PHE A 208 15.92 27.58 19.62
N ASN A 209 16.75 27.93 20.62
CA ASN A 209 16.44 28.84 21.72
C ASN A 209 17.70 29.64 22.12
N ASP A 210 17.62 30.47 23.15
CA ASP A 210 18.73 31.34 23.56
C ASP A 210 19.75 30.68 24.51
N GLN A 211 19.46 29.45 24.98
CA GLN A 211 20.29 28.64 25.88
C GLN A 211 20.65 29.34 27.21
N LEU A 212 19.72 30.14 27.74
CA LEU A 212 19.93 30.96 28.94
C LEU A 212 19.91 30.14 30.23
N ASN A 213 19.23 28.99 30.22
CA ASN A 213 19.10 28.10 31.37
C ASN A 213 19.36 26.63 30.97
N ASP A 214 19.44 25.75 31.96
CA ASP A 214 19.80 24.34 31.72
C ASP A 214 18.71 23.57 30.97
N SER A 215 17.44 23.98 31.09
CA SER A 215 16.33 23.42 30.30
C SER A 215 16.51 23.73 28.82
N GLU A 216 16.80 24.99 28.47
CA GLU A 216 17.04 25.42 27.09
C GLU A 216 18.29 24.76 26.47
N LYS A 217 19.38 24.63 27.24
CA LYS A 217 20.57 23.88 26.80
C LYS A 217 20.25 22.41 26.56
N SER A 218 19.40 21.81 27.40
CA SER A 218 18.96 20.42 27.25
C SER A 218 18.09 20.24 26.01
N GLU A 219 17.19 21.18 25.72
CA GLU A 219 16.40 21.18 24.49
C GLU A 219 17.29 21.30 23.24
N GLN A 220 18.23 22.24 23.23
CA GLN A 220 19.21 22.37 22.12
C GLN A 220 19.98 21.06 21.92
N GLN A 221 20.46 20.46 23.01
CA GLN A 221 21.20 19.20 22.98
C GLN A 221 20.32 18.03 22.50
N GLY A 222 19.06 17.98 22.91
CA GLY A 222 18.08 16.99 22.48
C GLY A 222 17.78 17.11 20.98
N MET A 223 17.55 18.33 20.49
CA MET A 223 17.35 18.57 19.06
C MET A 223 18.57 18.16 18.24
N MET A 224 19.79 18.44 18.71
CA MET A 224 21.02 17.93 18.07
C MET A 224 21.00 16.40 17.94
N PHE A 225 20.59 15.68 18.99
CA PHE A 225 20.51 14.22 18.97
C PHE A 225 19.42 13.69 18.04
N LEU A 226 18.25 14.32 17.99
CA LEU A 226 17.18 13.92 17.08
C LEU A 226 17.61 14.03 15.62
N TYR A 227 18.26 15.14 15.25
CA TYR A 227 18.78 15.34 13.89
C TYR A 227 19.89 14.35 13.56
N ALA A 228 20.87 14.18 14.45
CA ALA A 228 21.98 13.25 14.25
C ALA A 228 21.49 11.80 14.17
N GLY A 229 20.54 11.43 15.03
CA GLY A 229 19.88 10.13 15.05
C GLY A 229 19.09 9.85 13.78
N ALA A 230 18.36 10.85 13.25
CA ALA A 230 17.64 10.71 11.99
C ALA A 230 18.57 10.33 10.83
N MET A 231 19.72 11.00 10.71
CA MET A 231 20.71 10.69 9.68
C MET A 231 21.28 9.29 9.85
N LEU A 232 21.66 8.92 11.08
CA LEU A 232 22.29 7.64 11.37
C LEU A 232 21.33 6.45 11.22
N ALA A 233 20.08 6.60 11.65
CA ALA A 233 19.08 5.53 11.69
C ALA A 233 18.30 5.40 10.37
N PHE A 234 18.04 6.51 9.67
CA PHE A 234 17.17 6.48 8.50
C PHE A 234 17.93 6.59 7.19
N ARG A 235 18.78 7.61 7.05
CA ARG A 235 19.52 7.85 5.80
C ARG A 235 20.59 6.80 5.57
N ASN A 236 21.47 6.57 6.54
CA ASN A 236 22.66 5.76 6.33
C ASN A 236 22.35 4.30 5.93
N PRO A 237 21.39 3.59 6.55
CA PRO A 237 21.05 2.23 6.11
C PRO A 237 20.55 2.16 4.67
N ARG A 238 19.79 3.17 4.22
CA ARG A 238 19.19 3.24 2.88
C ARG A 238 20.19 3.71 1.82
N ALA A 239 21.11 4.59 2.17
CA ALA A 239 22.17 5.05 1.26
C ALA A 239 23.27 3.99 1.02
N HIS A 240 23.42 3.01 1.91
CA HIS A 240 24.47 1.98 1.84
C HIS A 240 23.96 0.56 1.60
N GLY A 241 22.64 0.35 1.55
CA GLY A 241 22.04 -0.97 1.38
C GLY A 241 20.77 -0.94 0.52
N LEU A 242 20.38 -2.10 -0.02
CA LEU A 242 19.09 -2.28 -0.69
C LEU A 242 18.05 -2.69 0.35
N LEU A 243 17.21 -1.74 0.75
CA LEU A 243 16.14 -1.94 1.72
C LEU A 243 14.77 -1.83 1.04
N SER A 244 13.83 -2.65 1.51
CA SER A 244 12.41 -2.47 1.23
C SER A 244 11.73 -2.01 2.50
N ASP A 245 11.11 -0.83 2.46
CA ASP A 245 10.40 -0.26 3.59
C ASP A 245 8.90 -0.53 3.52
N ASP A 246 8.28 -0.65 4.69
CA ASP A 246 6.83 -0.69 4.82
C ASP A 246 6.24 0.74 4.65
N PRO A 247 5.13 0.91 3.92
CA PRO A 247 4.52 2.23 3.70
C PRO A 247 4.13 2.97 4.98
N VAL A 248 3.64 2.27 6.01
CA VAL A 248 3.23 2.90 7.27
C VAL A 248 4.46 3.41 8.01
N ILE A 249 5.50 2.57 8.12
CA ILE A 249 6.77 2.97 8.75
C ILE A 249 7.42 4.12 7.96
N ALA A 250 7.37 4.06 6.63
CA ALA A 250 7.89 5.13 5.79
C ALA A 250 7.14 6.45 5.99
N LEU A 251 5.82 6.41 6.11
CA LEU A 251 5.00 7.57 6.42
C LEU A 251 5.39 8.18 7.77
N GLU A 252 5.58 7.37 8.80
CA GLU A 252 6.00 7.83 10.14
C GLU A 252 7.39 8.48 10.09
N ILE A 253 8.34 7.86 9.39
CA ILE A 253 9.69 8.41 9.25
C ILE A 253 9.68 9.72 8.46
N ILE A 254 8.93 9.79 7.35
CA ILE A 254 8.78 11.04 6.57
C ILE A 254 8.11 12.11 7.44
N GLY A 255 7.09 11.77 8.23
CA GLY A 255 6.46 12.66 9.19
C GLY A 255 7.44 13.20 10.23
N PHE A 256 8.34 12.37 10.74
CA PHE A 256 9.41 12.78 11.66
C PHE A 256 10.43 13.70 10.99
N VAL A 257 10.90 13.36 9.79
CA VAL A 257 11.83 14.22 9.01
C VAL A 257 11.17 15.57 8.68
N ASN A 258 9.88 15.57 8.35
CA ASN A 258 9.07 16.77 8.14
C ASN A 258 9.02 17.65 9.40
N PHE A 259 8.77 17.05 10.58
CA PHE A 259 8.82 17.77 11.85
C PHE A 259 10.18 18.44 12.06
N LEU A 260 11.28 17.74 11.80
CA LEU A 260 12.62 18.31 11.90
C LEU A 260 12.80 19.48 10.92
N ALA A 261 12.42 19.33 9.64
CA ALA A 261 12.51 20.41 8.66
C ALA A 261 11.75 21.67 9.10
N LYS A 262 10.53 21.54 9.61
CA LYS A 262 9.78 22.68 10.17
C LYS A 262 10.42 23.27 11.42
N ALA A 263 11.01 22.44 12.28
CA ALA A 263 11.76 22.93 13.43
C ALA A 263 12.99 23.72 13.00
N LEU A 264 13.66 23.33 11.90
CA LEU A 264 14.80 24.05 11.33
C LEU A 264 14.42 25.48 10.94
N ASP A 265 13.23 25.68 10.36
CA ASP A 265 12.76 27.00 9.94
C ASP A 265 12.70 28.00 11.09
N ARG A 266 12.41 27.52 12.30
CA ARG A 266 12.31 28.35 13.52
C ARG A 266 13.69 28.70 14.11
N THR A 267 14.76 28.04 13.68
CA THR A 267 16.10 28.32 14.19
C THR A 267 16.60 29.70 13.78
N ARG A 268 17.39 30.30 14.68
CA ARG A 268 18.16 31.52 14.42
C ARG A 268 19.63 31.18 14.26
N ARG A 269 20.33 31.97 13.44
CA ARG A 269 21.79 31.89 13.36
C ARG A 269 22.39 32.42 14.65
N ALA A 270 23.39 31.70 15.15
CA ALA A 270 24.12 32.03 16.37
C ALA A 270 25.00 33.27 16.21
#